data_AF-A0A067FBI7-F1
#
_entry.id   AF-A0A067FBI7-F1
#
_cell.length_a   1.000
_cell.length_b   1.000
_cell.length_c   1.000
_cell.angle_alpha   90.00
_cell.angle_beta   90.00
_cell.angle_gamma   90.00
#
_symmetry.space_group_name_H-M   'P 1'
#
loop_
_entity.id
_entity.type
_entity.pdbx_description
1 polymer ?
#
loop_
_entity_poly.entity_id
_entity_poly.type
_entity_poly.pdbx_seq_one_letter_code
_entity_poly.pdbx_strand_id
1 'polypeptide(L)'
;MREPSMMVRETAAEQLEERQSDWAYSKPVVVLDIIWNLAFVAVAFSVMVLSQNERPNMPLRLWIVGYAIQCVLHMVCVCVEYKRRSRRRVSAFGGAEEGNLNSGTTRGDSGEYVSLANQLEEEGTSVAKHLESANTMFSFIWWIIGFYWVSAGGQALARDSPLLYWLCIIFLGFDVFFVVFCVALACIIGIAVCCCLPCIIAILYAVADQEGASKEDIERLSKFKFRRMVDTEKLSDDGQGSQGGIMTECGTETPNEHVLSNEDAECCICLSAYDDGVELRELPCGHHFHCACVDKWLYINATCPLCKYNILKSSSNQDREEV
;
A
#
# COMPACT_ATOMS: atom_id res chain seq x y z
N MET A 1 -18.80 8.51 8.74
CA MET A 1 -17.95 8.77 7.55
C MET A 1 -16.49 8.30 7.77
N ARG A 2 -16.26 7.05 8.20
CA ARG A 2 -14.90 6.48 8.41
C ARG A 2 -14.58 5.29 7.49
N GLU A 3 -15.57 4.75 6.78
CA GLU A 3 -15.43 3.58 5.90
C GLU A 3 -14.59 3.78 4.63
N PRO A 4 -14.64 4.91 3.89
CA PRO A 4 -13.93 4.99 2.61
C PRO A 4 -12.39 5.02 2.80
N SER A 5 -11.86 5.46 3.94
CA SER A 5 -10.42 5.42 4.20
C SER A 5 -9.92 4.05 4.69
N MET A 6 -10.79 3.25 5.32
CA MET A 6 -10.45 1.90 5.77
C MET A 6 -10.33 0.96 4.57
N MET A 7 -11.31 1.00 3.65
CA MET A 7 -11.27 0.20 2.42
C MET A 7 -10.02 0.51 1.59
N VAL A 8 -9.68 1.78 1.38
CA VAL A 8 -8.48 2.15 0.59
C VAL A 8 -7.19 1.64 1.24
N ARG A 9 -7.10 1.65 2.58
CA ARG A 9 -5.93 1.12 3.30
C ARG A 9 -5.84 -0.40 3.21
N GLU A 10 -6.98 -1.09 3.25
CA GLU A 10 -7.07 -2.54 3.12
C GLU A 10 -6.68 -2.98 1.69
N THR A 11 -7.24 -2.33 0.66
CA THR A 11 -6.88 -2.62 -0.74
C THR A 11 -5.41 -2.32 -1.03
N ALA A 12 -4.86 -1.23 -0.46
CA ALA A 12 -3.43 -0.92 -0.59
C ALA A 12 -2.54 -1.94 0.13
N ALA A 13 -2.97 -2.45 1.29
CA ALA A 13 -2.26 -3.50 2.02
C ALA A 13 -2.27 -4.83 1.25
N GLU A 14 -3.42 -5.23 0.70
CA GLU A 14 -3.55 -6.42 -0.15
C GLU A 14 -2.64 -6.32 -1.39
N GLN A 15 -2.63 -5.17 -2.08
CA GLN A 15 -1.75 -4.96 -3.23
C GLN A 15 -0.27 -5.05 -2.89
N LEU A 16 0.14 -4.57 -1.70
CA LEU A 16 1.51 -4.71 -1.22
C LEU A 16 1.86 -6.17 -0.87
N GLU A 17 0.94 -6.89 -0.26
CA GLU A 17 1.10 -8.31 0.08
C GLU A 17 1.21 -9.19 -1.18
N GLU A 18 0.35 -8.94 -2.18
CA GLU A 18 0.44 -9.60 -3.50
C GLU A 18 1.82 -9.37 -4.13
N ARG A 19 2.29 -8.12 -4.17
CA ARG A 19 3.60 -7.75 -4.70
C ARG A 19 4.73 -8.44 -3.94
N GLN A 20 4.72 -8.40 -2.59
CA GLN A 20 5.75 -9.07 -1.79
C GLN A 20 5.80 -10.57 -2.06
N SER A 21 4.64 -11.20 -2.18
CA SER A 21 4.55 -12.62 -2.51
C SER A 21 5.10 -12.92 -3.92
N ASP A 22 4.97 -12.01 -4.88
CA ASP A 22 5.51 -12.16 -6.23
C ASP A 22 7.05 -12.11 -6.28
N TRP A 23 7.68 -11.32 -5.40
CA TRP A 23 9.14 -11.26 -5.24
C TRP A 23 9.70 -12.51 -4.57
N ALA A 24 9.03 -12.99 -3.52
CA ALA A 24 9.41 -14.21 -2.80
C ALA A 24 9.44 -15.43 -3.74
N TYR A 25 8.52 -15.48 -4.71
CA TYR A 25 8.43 -16.54 -5.72
C TYR A 25 9.10 -16.17 -7.06
N SER A 26 10.08 -15.27 -7.05
CA SER A 26 10.87 -14.99 -8.25
C SER A 26 11.67 -16.23 -8.69
N LYS A 27 11.78 -16.45 -10.00
CA LYS A 27 12.46 -17.63 -10.58
C LYS A 27 13.85 -17.89 -9.98
N PRO A 28 14.76 -16.90 -9.83
CA PRO A 28 16.09 -17.17 -9.29
C PRO A 28 16.07 -17.57 -7.81
N VAL A 29 15.18 -16.97 -7.01
CA VAL A 29 15.07 -17.28 -5.57
C VAL A 29 14.56 -18.71 -5.37
N VAL A 30 13.51 -19.09 -6.12
CA VAL A 30 12.96 -20.46 -6.06
C VAL A 30 13.96 -21.50 -6.53
N VAL A 31 14.69 -21.24 -7.61
CA VAL A 31 15.73 -22.17 -8.11
C VAL A 31 16.85 -22.33 -7.10
N LEU A 32 17.30 -21.23 -6.47
CA LEU A 32 18.33 -21.27 -5.44
C LEU A 32 17.87 -22.09 -4.22
N ASP A 33 16.63 -21.90 -3.75
CA ASP A 33 16.04 -22.67 -2.66
C ASP A 33 15.99 -24.18 -2.96
N ILE A 34 15.55 -24.55 -4.17
CA ILE A 34 15.49 -25.96 -4.60
C ILE A 34 16.89 -26.58 -4.66
N ILE A 35 17.86 -25.89 -5.27
CA ILE A 35 19.25 -26.38 -5.36
C ILE A 35 19.84 -26.60 -3.97
N TRP A 36 19.59 -25.66 -3.05
CA TRP A 36 20.11 -25.71 -1.69
C TRP A 36 19.50 -26.87 -0.88
N ASN A 37 18.17 -27.03 -0.92
CA ASN A 37 17.49 -28.16 -0.26
C ASN A 37 17.89 -29.51 -0.87
N LEU A 38 18.08 -29.57 -2.19
CA LEU A 38 18.59 -30.78 -2.85
C LEU A 38 20.00 -31.14 -2.38
N ALA A 39 20.86 -30.15 -2.16
CA ALA A 39 22.19 -30.37 -1.61
C ALA A 39 22.13 -30.97 -0.20
N PHE A 40 21.24 -30.49 0.68
CA PHE A 40 21.05 -31.09 2.01
C PHE A 40 20.59 -32.56 1.93
N VAL A 41 19.64 -32.86 1.04
CA VAL A 41 19.19 -34.25 0.82
C VAL A 41 20.32 -35.13 0.31
N ALA A 42 21.13 -34.64 -0.63
CA ALA A 42 22.27 -35.37 -1.16
C ALA A 42 23.35 -35.64 -0.11
N VAL A 43 23.67 -34.66 0.74
CA VAL A 43 24.61 -34.81 1.85
C VAL A 43 24.06 -35.79 2.89
N ALA A 44 22.78 -35.67 3.25
CA ALA A 44 22.11 -36.59 4.16
C ALA A 44 22.19 -38.04 3.67
N PHE A 45 21.85 -38.28 2.39
CA PHE A 45 21.94 -39.60 1.77
C PHE A 45 23.38 -40.13 1.77
N SER A 46 24.34 -39.30 1.35
CA SER A 46 25.75 -39.69 1.28
C SER A 46 26.30 -40.10 2.65
N VAL A 47 26.03 -39.30 3.69
CA VAL A 47 26.49 -39.61 5.05
C VAL A 47 25.74 -40.82 5.63
N MET A 48 24.46 -41.02 5.31
CA MET A 48 23.74 -42.23 5.70
C MET A 48 24.35 -43.50 5.11
N VAL A 49 24.81 -43.45 3.84
CA VAL A 49 25.50 -44.56 3.17
C VAL A 49 26.87 -44.81 3.79
N LEU A 50 27.67 -43.76 3.99
CA LEU A 50 29.02 -43.88 4.57
C LEU A 50 29.00 -44.35 6.03
N SER A 51 27.97 -43.97 6.77
CA SER A 51 27.83 -44.32 8.19
C SER A 51 27.13 -45.66 8.40
N GLN A 52 26.74 -46.45 7.39
CA GLN A 52 25.92 -47.68 7.58
C GLN A 52 26.43 -48.65 8.66
N ASN A 53 27.74 -48.67 8.90
CA ASN A 53 28.37 -49.50 9.93
C ASN A 53 28.30 -48.92 11.35
N GLU A 54 27.97 -47.63 11.51
CA GLU A 54 27.77 -46.96 12.81
C GLU A 54 26.42 -47.33 13.42
N ARG A 55 26.39 -47.70 14.71
CA ARG A 55 25.17 -48.07 15.45
C ARG A 55 24.89 -47.09 16.59
N PRO A 56 24.27 -45.94 16.32
CA PRO A 56 23.98 -44.96 17.35
C PRO A 56 22.94 -45.48 18.34
N ASN A 57 23.12 -45.18 19.62
CA ASN A 57 22.18 -45.56 20.69
C ASN A 57 20.85 -44.77 20.61
N MET A 58 20.87 -43.60 19.95
CA MET A 58 19.70 -42.78 19.65
C MET A 58 19.30 -42.94 18.17
N PRO A 59 18.01 -42.80 17.82
CA PRO A 59 17.52 -42.99 16.46
C PRO A 59 17.85 -41.82 15.52
N LEU A 60 19.12 -41.37 15.46
CA LEU A 60 19.56 -40.26 14.61
C LEU A 60 19.31 -40.51 13.12
N ARG A 61 19.40 -41.75 12.66
CA ARG A 61 19.11 -42.09 11.26
C ARG A 61 17.67 -41.77 10.90
N LEU A 62 16.74 -42.09 11.80
CA LEU A 62 15.34 -41.77 11.61
C LEU A 62 15.15 -40.25 11.55
N TRP A 63 15.85 -39.51 12.41
CA TRP A 63 15.87 -38.05 12.35
C TRP A 63 16.34 -37.50 11.01
N ILE A 64 17.49 -37.96 10.51
CA ILE A 64 18.08 -37.54 9.23
C ILE A 64 17.17 -37.88 8.05
N VAL A 65 16.55 -39.08 8.05
CA VAL A 65 15.56 -39.45 7.04
C VAL A 65 14.35 -38.52 7.09
N GLY A 66 13.83 -38.22 8.27
CA GLY A 66 12.73 -37.27 8.43
C GLY A 66 13.08 -35.88 7.93
N TYR A 67 14.30 -35.39 8.22
CA TYR A 67 14.80 -34.12 7.72
C TYR A 67 14.89 -34.11 6.18
N ALA A 68 15.42 -35.18 5.58
CA ALA A 68 15.49 -35.30 4.12
C ALA A 68 14.08 -35.34 3.47
N ILE A 69 13.12 -36.06 4.07
CA ILE A 69 11.73 -36.07 3.60
C ILE A 69 11.13 -34.67 3.70
N GLN A 70 11.38 -33.96 4.80
CA GLN A 70 10.90 -32.59 5.00
C GLN A 70 11.47 -31.62 3.95
N CYS A 71 12.76 -31.70 3.62
CA CYS A 71 13.35 -30.93 2.51
C CYS A 71 12.66 -31.24 1.18
N VAL A 72 12.38 -32.52 0.89
CA VAL A 72 11.66 -32.92 -0.32
C VAL A 72 10.23 -32.39 -0.33
N LEU A 73 9.50 -32.50 0.78
CA LEU A 73 8.14 -31.97 0.90
C LEU A 73 8.12 -30.45 0.72
N HIS A 74 9.06 -29.72 1.33
CA HIS A 74 9.21 -28.28 1.11
C HIS A 74 9.45 -27.94 -0.36
N MET A 75 10.42 -28.60 -1.01
CA MET A 75 10.70 -28.38 -2.43
C MET A 75 9.47 -28.67 -3.31
N VAL A 76 8.71 -29.74 -3.02
CA VAL A 76 7.48 -30.06 -3.76
C VAL A 76 6.43 -28.98 -3.56
N CYS A 77 6.20 -28.52 -2.32
CA CYS A 77 5.28 -27.42 -2.03
C CYS A 77 5.67 -26.14 -2.80
N VAL A 78 6.95 -25.74 -2.72
CA VAL A 78 7.47 -24.56 -3.43
C VAL A 78 7.33 -24.71 -4.94
N CYS A 79 7.61 -25.90 -5.51
CA CYS A 79 7.44 -26.16 -6.94
C CYS A 79 5.97 -26.08 -7.38
N VAL A 80 5.05 -26.62 -6.57
CA VAL A 80 3.60 -26.58 -6.84
C VAL A 80 3.11 -25.14 -6.82
N GLU A 81 3.47 -24.36 -5.79
CA GLU A 81 3.12 -22.94 -5.66
C GLU A 81 3.71 -22.11 -6.82
N TYR A 82 5.00 -22.29 -7.13
CA TYR A 82 5.65 -21.60 -8.24
C TYR A 82 4.99 -21.91 -9.59
N LYS A 83 4.70 -23.20 -9.87
CA LYS A 83 4.04 -23.61 -11.11
C LYS A 83 2.64 -23.04 -11.22
N ARG A 84 1.91 -23.03 -10.11
CA ARG A 84 0.56 -22.45 -10.02
C ARG A 84 0.57 -20.95 -10.30
N ARG A 85 1.46 -20.20 -9.65
CA ARG A 85 1.60 -18.75 -9.87
C ARG A 85 2.05 -18.43 -11.29
N SER A 86 2.96 -19.24 -11.84
CA SER A 86 3.37 -19.11 -13.24
C SER A 86 2.18 -19.29 -14.20
N ARG A 87 1.26 -20.23 -13.93
CA ARG A 87 0.03 -20.38 -14.74
C ARG A 87 -0.89 -19.18 -14.63
N ARG A 88 -1.07 -18.62 -13.42
CA ARG A 88 -1.88 -17.40 -13.22
C ARG A 88 -1.31 -16.21 -14.00
N ARG A 89 0.01 -16.00 -13.99
CA ARG A 89 0.66 -14.95 -14.78
C ARG A 89 0.45 -15.13 -16.28
N VAL A 90 0.54 -16.37 -16.78
CA VAL A 90 0.30 -16.69 -18.20
C VAL A 90 -1.17 -16.48 -18.59
N SER A 91 -2.11 -16.88 -17.72
CA SER A 91 -3.55 -16.67 -17.95
C SER A 91 -3.93 -15.18 -17.94
N ALA A 92 -3.35 -14.39 -17.02
CA ALA A 92 -3.58 -12.94 -16.97
C ALA A 92 -3.04 -12.21 -18.20
N PHE A 93 -1.90 -12.67 -18.77
CA PHE A 93 -1.37 -12.10 -20.01
C PHE A 93 -2.18 -12.55 -21.24
N GLY A 94 -2.65 -13.80 -21.27
CA GLY A 94 -3.48 -14.32 -22.37
C GLY A 94 -4.90 -13.74 -22.42
N GLY A 95 -5.48 -13.37 -21.27
CA GLY A 95 -6.80 -12.73 -21.21
C GLY A 95 -6.83 -11.25 -21.64
N ALA A 96 -5.67 -10.61 -21.80
CA ALA A 96 -5.57 -9.21 -22.22
C ALA A 96 -5.54 -9.02 -23.75
N GLU A 97 -5.28 -10.07 -24.53
CA GLU A 97 -5.24 -10.00 -26.01
C GLU A 97 -6.56 -10.38 -26.71
N GLU A 98 -7.57 -10.89 -25.99
CA GLU A 98 -8.85 -11.35 -26.59
C GLU A 98 -10.04 -10.38 -26.40
N GLY A 99 -9.77 -9.13 -26.02
CA GLY A 99 -10.82 -8.12 -25.77
C GLY A 99 -11.32 -7.34 -26.98
N ASN A 100 -10.85 -7.58 -28.21
CA ASN A 100 -11.19 -6.67 -29.32
C ASN A 100 -11.32 -7.29 -30.73
N LEU A 101 -12.09 -8.38 -30.88
CA LEU A 101 -12.59 -8.81 -32.19
C LEU A 101 -14.06 -9.26 -32.08
N ASN A 102 -14.96 -8.39 -32.55
CA ASN A 102 -16.39 -8.71 -32.74
C ASN A 102 -16.56 -9.73 -33.88
N SER A 103 -17.30 -10.82 -33.64
CA SER A 103 -18.56 -11.16 -34.35
C SER A 103 -18.91 -12.65 -34.25
N GLY A 104 -20.16 -12.94 -33.84
CA GLY A 104 -20.94 -14.05 -34.39
C GLY A 104 -20.82 -15.44 -33.75
N THR A 105 -21.78 -15.75 -32.87
CA THR A 105 -22.47 -17.06 -32.80
C THR A 105 -21.66 -18.31 -32.40
N THR A 106 -21.68 -18.67 -31.10
CA THR A 106 -22.33 -19.87 -30.56
C THR A 106 -22.24 -19.86 -29.03
N ARG A 107 -23.39 -19.79 -28.35
CA ARG A 107 -23.53 -20.03 -26.90
C ARG A 107 -23.47 -21.53 -26.65
N GLY A 108 -22.51 -21.96 -25.85
CA GLY A 108 -22.48 -23.30 -25.26
C GLY A 108 -21.06 -23.75 -24.94
N ASP A 109 -20.81 -24.04 -23.66
CA ASP A 109 -19.76 -24.92 -23.12
C ASP A 109 -18.42 -24.32 -22.61
N SER A 110 -18.03 -23.09 -22.94
CA SER A 110 -16.75 -22.54 -22.44
C SER A 110 -16.79 -21.98 -21.00
N GLY A 111 -17.98 -21.64 -20.48
CA GLY A 111 -18.14 -21.09 -19.12
C GLY A 111 -18.08 -22.16 -18.02
N GLU A 112 -18.45 -23.40 -18.32
CA GLU A 112 -18.52 -24.50 -17.34
C GLU A 112 -17.12 -25.07 -17.06
N TYR A 113 -16.26 -25.13 -18.09
CA TYR A 113 -14.85 -25.53 -17.95
C TYR A 113 -14.03 -24.50 -17.14
N VAL A 114 -14.23 -23.20 -17.36
CA VAL A 114 -13.55 -22.13 -16.60
C VAL A 114 -14.03 -22.12 -15.14
N SER A 115 -15.33 -22.37 -14.90
CA SER A 115 -15.87 -22.49 -13.54
C SER A 115 -15.30 -23.71 -12.81
N LEU A 116 -15.25 -24.89 -13.44
CA LEU A 116 -14.68 -26.09 -12.85
C LEU A 116 -13.17 -25.96 -12.61
N ALA A 117 -12.43 -25.34 -13.54
CA ALA A 117 -11.02 -25.05 -13.39
C ALA A 117 -10.77 -24.07 -12.23
N ASN A 118 -11.56 -23.01 -12.11
CA ASN A 118 -11.48 -22.07 -10.98
C ASN A 118 -11.85 -22.75 -9.65
N GLN A 119 -12.82 -23.64 -9.65
CA GLN A 119 -13.29 -24.35 -8.45
C GLN A 119 -12.27 -25.41 -7.98
N LEU A 120 -11.67 -26.17 -8.90
CA LEU A 120 -10.55 -27.08 -8.63
C LEU A 120 -9.29 -26.32 -8.19
N GLU A 121 -9.06 -25.12 -8.74
CA GLU A 121 -8.01 -24.25 -8.27
C GLU A 121 -8.31 -23.75 -6.84
N GLU A 122 -9.49 -23.22 -6.56
CA GLU A 122 -9.87 -22.73 -5.22
C GLU A 122 -9.71 -23.81 -4.13
N GLU A 123 -10.19 -25.02 -4.40
CA GLU A 123 -10.04 -26.17 -3.50
C GLU A 123 -8.56 -26.56 -3.33
N GLY A 124 -7.80 -26.57 -4.42
CA GLY A 124 -6.35 -26.77 -4.39
C GLY A 124 -5.59 -25.68 -3.62
N THR A 125 -6.09 -24.43 -3.56
CA THR A 125 -5.49 -23.34 -2.73
C THR A 125 -5.70 -23.57 -1.27
N SER A 126 -6.92 -23.98 -0.88
CA SER A 126 -7.22 -24.24 0.51
C SER A 126 -6.34 -25.38 1.02
N VAL A 127 -6.27 -26.49 0.28
CA VAL A 127 -5.47 -27.66 0.66
C VAL A 127 -3.97 -27.33 0.68
N ALA A 128 -3.44 -26.61 -0.32
CA ALA A 128 -2.03 -26.23 -0.36
C ALA A 128 -1.62 -25.35 0.83
N LYS A 129 -2.44 -24.35 1.18
CA LYS A 129 -2.21 -23.49 2.34
C LYS A 129 -2.25 -24.27 3.66
N HIS A 130 -3.22 -25.17 3.81
CA HIS A 130 -3.28 -26.04 5.00
C HIS A 130 -2.07 -26.97 5.09
N LEU A 131 -1.62 -27.54 3.97
CA LEU A 131 -0.45 -28.41 3.92
C LEU A 131 0.84 -27.64 4.23
N GLU A 132 0.98 -26.40 3.75
CA GLU A 132 2.11 -25.53 4.05
C GLU A 132 2.19 -25.21 5.55
N SER A 133 1.06 -24.81 6.16
CA SER A 133 1.00 -24.52 7.59
C SER A 133 1.28 -25.76 8.45
N ALA A 134 0.73 -26.92 8.07
CA ALA A 134 0.97 -28.19 8.75
C ALA A 134 2.44 -28.64 8.61
N ASN A 135 3.03 -28.51 7.42
CA ASN A 135 4.42 -28.84 7.17
C ASN A 135 5.36 -27.99 8.02
N THR A 136 5.08 -26.69 8.17
CA THR A 136 5.85 -25.78 9.02
C THR A 136 5.79 -26.19 10.49
N MET A 137 4.60 -26.53 11.00
CA MET A 137 4.45 -27.01 12.38
C MET A 137 5.20 -28.33 12.62
N PHE A 138 5.06 -29.28 11.69
CA PHE A 138 5.76 -30.56 11.76
C PHE A 138 7.28 -30.38 11.73
N SER A 139 7.77 -29.51 10.85
CA SER A 139 9.18 -29.14 10.72
C SER A 139 9.77 -28.64 12.04
N PHE A 140 9.04 -27.75 12.72
CA PHE A 140 9.47 -27.19 14.01
C PHE A 140 9.51 -28.26 15.11
N ILE A 141 8.49 -29.11 15.20
CA ILE A 141 8.44 -30.21 16.18
C ILE A 141 9.59 -31.20 15.91
N TRP A 142 9.82 -31.54 14.64
CA TRP A 142 10.90 -32.45 14.24
C TRP A 142 12.29 -31.89 14.55
N TRP A 143 12.47 -30.59 14.37
CA TRP A 143 13.67 -29.87 14.74
C TRP A 143 13.95 -29.95 16.26
N ILE A 144 12.93 -29.73 17.10
CA ILE A 144 13.04 -29.87 18.57
C ILE A 144 13.46 -31.30 18.95
N ILE A 145 12.85 -32.31 18.34
CA ILE A 145 13.19 -33.71 18.58
C ILE A 145 14.66 -33.98 18.23
N GLY A 146 15.14 -33.45 17.10
CA GLY A 146 16.54 -33.54 16.69
C GLY A 146 17.49 -32.92 17.69
N PHE A 147 17.21 -31.68 18.09
CA PHE A 147 17.99 -30.98 19.11
C PHE A 147 18.03 -31.76 20.43
N TYR A 148 16.88 -32.31 20.85
CA TYR A 148 16.81 -33.16 22.04
C TYR A 148 17.65 -34.44 21.90
N TRP A 149 17.54 -35.19 20.81
CA TRP A 149 18.32 -36.43 20.63
C TRP A 149 19.82 -36.19 20.53
N VAL A 150 20.24 -35.10 19.88
CA VAL A 150 21.66 -34.72 19.80
C VAL A 150 22.20 -34.30 21.17
N SER A 151 21.45 -33.51 21.94
CA SER A 151 21.85 -33.06 23.27
C SER A 151 21.81 -34.19 24.31
N ALA A 152 20.79 -35.06 24.28
CA ALA A 152 20.65 -36.20 25.16
C ALA A 152 21.69 -37.30 24.89
N GLY A 153 22.10 -37.48 23.63
CA GLY A 153 23.15 -38.44 23.25
C GLY A 153 24.55 -38.05 23.76
N GLY A 154 24.79 -36.75 23.97
CA GLY A 154 26.00 -36.24 24.60
C GLY A 154 27.32 -36.77 24.02
N GLN A 155 28.31 -36.99 24.89
CA GLN A 155 29.65 -37.46 24.50
C GLN A 155 29.68 -38.91 24.00
N ALA A 156 28.71 -39.75 24.38
CA ALA A 156 28.63 -41.14 23.93
C ALA A 156 28.35 -41.21 22.43
N LEU A 157 27.41 -40.40 21.96
CA LEU A 157 27.03 -40.33 20.55
C LEU A 157 28.17 -39.80 19.66
N ALA A 158 28.94 -38.84 20.16
CA ALA A 158 30.13 -38.31 19.47
C ALA A 158 31.25 -39.35 19.30
N ARG A 159 31.31 -40.36 20.19
CA ARG A 159 32.31 -41.44 20.13
C ARG A 159 31.85 -42.63 19.31
N ASP A 160 30.59 -43.01 19.42
CA ASP A 160 30.03 -44.23 18.80
C ASP A 160 29.60 -44.01 17.35
N SER A 161 29.21 -42.79 16.99
CA SER A 161 28.69 -42.46 15.64
C SER A 161 29.02 -41.01 15.26
N PRO A 162 30.31 -40.68 15.05
CA PRO A 162 30.78 -39.31 14.86
C PRO A 162 30.20 -38.68 13.58
N LEU A 163 30.10 -39.43 12.48
CA LEU A 163 29.61 -38.87 11.21
C LEU A 163 28.15 -38.42 11.31
N LEU A 164 27.30 -39.25 11.91
CA LEU A 164 25.89 -38.94 12.12
C LEU A 164 25.72 -37.79 13.12
N TYR A 165 26.51 -37.78 14.21
CA TYR A 165 26.46 -36.74 15.22
C TYR A 165 26.80 -35.36 14.64
N TRP A 166 27.94 -35.23 13.95
CA TRP A 166 28.38 -33.95 13.39
C TRP A 166 27.48 -33.48 12.26
N LEU A 167 26.95 -34.39 11.44
CA LEU A 167 25.95 -34.05 10.44
C LEU A 167 24.71 -33.41 11.07
N CYS A 168 24.16 -34.01 12.13
CA CYS A 168 23.00 -33.46 12.82
C CYS A 168 23.28 -32.09 13.44
N ILE A 169 24.46 -31.92 14.06
CA ILE A 169 24.89 -30.61 14.61
C ILE A 169 24.97 -29.56 13.51
N ILE A 170 25.56 -29.90 12.35
CA ILE A 170 25.69 -28.99 11.22
C ILE A 170 24.31 -28.58 10.69
N PHE A 171 23.39 -29.53 10.48
CA PHE A 171 22.04 -29.25 10.00
C PHE A 171 21.27 -28.36 10.97
N LEU A 172 21.24 -28.71 12.27
CA LEU A 172 20.60 -27.89 13.29
C LEU A 172 21.23 -26.49 13.37
N GLY A 173 22.55 -26.39 13.22
CA GLY A 173 23.27 -25.11 13.22
C GLY A 173 22.87 -24.22 12.03
N PHE A 174 22.77 -24.79 10.83
CA PHE A 174 22.26 -24.07 9.67
C PHE A 174 20.81 -23.61 9.86
N ASP A 175 19.94 -24.48 10.38
CA ASP A 175 18.54 -24.14 10.63
C ASP A 175 18.43 -22.93 11.59
N VAL A 176 19.19 -22.92 12.68
CA VAL A 176 19.24 -21.78 13.62
C VAL A 176 19.76 -20.53 12.93
N PHE A 177 20.84 -20.64 12.16
CA PHE A 177 21.40 -19.51 11.42
C PHE A 177 20.37 -18.88 10.48
N PHE A 178 19.65 -19.68 9.70
CA PHE A 178 18.60 -19.19 8.81
C PHE A 178 17.45 -18.53 9.56
N VAL A 179 16.97 -19.12 10.67
CA VAL A 179 15.91 -18.51 11.49
C VAL A 179 16.34 -17.15 12.02
N VAL A 180 17.54 -17.05 12.60
CA VAL A 180 18.07 -15.78 13.12
C VAL A 180 18.26 -14.76 12.01
N PHE A 181 18.81 -15.16 10.87
CA PHE A 181 19.00 -14.29 9.71
C PHE A 181 17.66 -13.76 9.16
N CYS A 182 16.66 -14.62 9.00
CA CYS A 182 15.32 -14.23 8.55
C CYS A 182 14.66 -13.23 9.50
N VAL A 183 14.74 -13.47 10.82
CA VAL A 183 14.21 -12.54 11.83
C VAL A 183 14.93 -11.19 11.76
N ALA A 184 16.26 -11.19 11.69
CA ALA A 184 17.04 -9.97 11.58
C ALA A 184 16.70 -9.17 10.31
N LEU A 185 16.60 -9.83 9.16
CA LEU A 185 16.19 -9.20 7.90
C LEU A 185 14.78 -8.62 7.98
N ALA A 186 13.82 -9.36 8.55
CA ALA A 186 12.45 -8.88 8.72
C ALA A 186 12.41 -7.62 9.61
N CYS A 187 13.19 -7.60 10.69
CA CYS A 187 13.33 -6.41 11.54
C CYS A 187 13.95 -5.24 10.78
N ILE A 188 15.01 -5.46 9.99
CA ILE A 188 15.66 -4.40 9.20
C ILE A 188 14.68 -3.82 8.17
N ILE A 189 13.96 -4.67 7.45
CA ILE A 189 12.94 -4.25 6.48
C ILE A 189 11.83 -3.47 7.20
N GLY A 190 11.36 -3.97 8.34
CA GLY A 190 10.35 -3.28 9.16
C GLY A 190 10.79 -1.90 9.62
N ILE A 191 12.03 -1.76 10.10
CA ILE A 191 12.61 -0.47 10.50
C ILE A 191 12.73 0.46 9.28
N ALA A 192 13.28 -0.03 8.16
CA ALA A 192 13.43 0.76 6.94
C ALA A 192 12.06 1.28 6.45
N VAL A 193 11.04 0.44 6.43
CA VAL A 193 9.67 0.83 6.06
C VAL A 193 9.12 1.85 7.06
N CYS A 194 9.25 1.62 8.36
CA CYS A 194 8.79 2.55 9.40
C CYS A 194 9.49 3.92 9.36
N CYS A 195 10.76 3.97 8.97
CA CYS A 195 11.52 5.22 8.85
C CYS A 195 11.29 5.92 7.51
N CYS A 196 11.18 5.17 6.41
CA CYS A 196 11.04 5.74 5.08
C CYS A 196 9.60 6.15 4.76
N LEU A 197 8.58 5.43 5.25
CA LEU A 197 7.18 5.75 4.95
C LEU A 197 6.77 7.15 5.43
N PRO A 198 7.06 7.60 6.67
CA PRO A 198 6.74 8.96 7.11
C PRO A 198 7.42 10.02 6.26
N CYS A 199 8.68 9.79 5.86
CA CYS A 199 9.41 10.72 5.01
C CYS A 199 8.82 10.78 3.59
N ILE A 200 8.51 9.64 2.99
CA ILE A 200 7.87 9.56 1.66
C ILE A 200 6.50 10.24 1.69
N ILE A 201 5.69 9.97 2.71
CA ILE A 201 4.37 10.60 2.89
C ILE A 201 4.53 12.11 3.04
N ALA A 202 5.47 12.59 3.86
CA ALA A 202 5.70 14.03 4.04
C ALA A 202 6.11 14.71 2.72
N ILE A 203 6.97 14.07 1.93
CA ILE A 203 7.37 14.58 0.61
C ILE A 203 6.18 14.60 -0.35
N LEU A 204 5.40 13.52 -0.41
CA LEU A 204 4.22 13.46 -1.28
C LEU A 204 3.17 14.51 -0.91
N TYR A 205 2.93 14.76 0.38
CA TYR A 205 2.06 15.84 0.84
C TYR A 205 2.62 17.22 0.45
N ALA A 206 3.93 17.44 0.60
CA ALA A 206 4.55 18.71 0.22
C ALA A 206 4.48 18.97 -1.30
N VAL A 207 4.60 17.92 -2.12
CA VAL A 207 4.56 18.02 -3.59
C VAL A 207 3.13 18.11 -4.12
N ALA A 208 2.17 17.43 -3.50
CA ALA A 208 0.78 17.42 -3.96
C ALA A 208 0.03 18.73 -3.71
N ASP A 209 0.51 19.60 -2.82
CA ASP A 209 -0.22 20.78 -2.35
C ASP A 209 0.38 22.13 -2.82
N GLN A 210 1.42 22.16 -3.66
CA GLN A 210 2.11 23.42 -4.00
C GLN A 210 2.28 23.70 -5.49
N GLU A 211 1.16 23.96 -6.16
CA GLU A 211 1.16 24.88 -7.30
C GLU A 211 0.33 26.11 -6.91
N GLY A 212 1.02 27.15 -6.44
CA GLY A 212 0.43 28.48 -6.27
C GLY A 212 0.10 29.10 -7.63
N ALA A 213 -0.89 29.98 -7.67
CA ALA A 213 -1.26 30.71 -8.89
C ALA A 213 -0.23 31.81 -9.20
N SER A 214 -0.06 32.13 -10.49
CA SER A 214 0.79 33.26 -10.88
C SER A 214 0.16 34.58 -10.48
N LYS A 215 0.95 35.66 -10.43
CA LYS A 215 0.44 36.99 -10.15
C LYS A 215 -0.60 37.43 -11.18
N GLU A 216 -0.38 37.10 -12.45
CA GLU A 216 -1.28 37.41 -13.55
C GLU A 216 -2.64 36.69 -13.39
N ASP A 217 -2.63 35.42 -12.96
CA ASP A 217 -3.85 34.66 -12.71
C ASP A 217 -4.65 35.22 -11.54
N ILE A 218 -3.97 35.65 -10.46
CA ILE A 218 -4.61 36.30 -9.32
C ILE A 218 -5.18 37.66 -9.71
N GLU A 219 -4.47 38.44 -10.53
CA GLU A 219 -4.93 39.76 -10.99
C GLU A 219 -6.17 39.71 -11.89
N ARG A 220 -6.39 38.60 -12.60
CA ARG A 220 -7.59 38.36 -13.42
C ARG A 220 -8.87 38.12 -12.62
N LEU A 221 -8.77 37.79 -11.33
CA LEU A 221 -9.94 37.54 -10.48
C LEU A 221 -10.73 38.82 -10.22
N SER A 222 -12.05 38.71 -10.13
CA SER A 222 -12.96 39.83 -9.91
C SER A 222 -12.67 40.55 -8.60
N LYS A 223 -12.66 41.89 -8.66
CA LYS A 223 -12.47 42.77 -7.50
C LYS A 223 -13.75 43.53 -7.24
N PHE A 224 -14.09 43.66 -5.97
CA PHE A 224 -15.24 44.41 -5.51
C PHE A 224 -14.84 45.36 -4.40
N LYS A 225 -15.64 46.40 -4.21
CA LYS A 225 -15.52 47.34 -3.10
C LYS A 225 -16.71 47.18 -2.17
N PHE A 226 -16.44 46.98 -0.88
CA PHE A 226 -17.49 46.81 0.12
C PHE A 226 -17.98 48.15 0.67
N ARG A 227 -19.27 48.23 0.99
CA ARG A 227 -19.91 49.35 1.70
C ARG A 227 -20.99 48.81 2.64
N ARG A 228 -20.90 49.11 3.93
CA ARG A 228 -21.92 48.79 4.92
C ARG A 228 -23.23 49.51 4.60
N MET A 229 -24.33 48.80 4.78
CA MET A 229 -25.65 49.45 4.78
C MET A 229 -25.90 50.06 6.15
N VAL A 230 -26.17 51.37 6.19
CA VAL A 230 -26.57 52.07 7.42
C VAL A 230 -28.09 52.07 7.48
N ASP A 231 -28.67 51.21 8.33
CA ASP A 231 -30.09 51.26 8.62
C ASP A 231 -30.41 52.59 9.32
N THR A 232 -31.13 53.49 8.63
CA THR A 232 -31.48 54.83 9.15
C THR A 232 -32.69 54.79 10.10
N GLU A 233 -33.21 53.61 10.46
CA GLU A 233 -34.37 53.47 11.34
C GLU A 233 -34.12 52.52 12.52
N LYS A 234 -33.27 52.93 13.48
CA LYS A 234 -33.33 52.45 14.87
C LYS A 234 -32.67 53.47 15.82
N LEU A 235 -33.41 54.54 16.10
CA LEU A 235 -33.24 55.32 17.33
C LEU A 235 -33.77 54.47 18.49
N SER A 236 -32.95 53.60 19.06
CA SER A 236 -32.89 53.26 20.49
C SER A 236 -32.19 51.92 20.72
N ASP A 237 -31.31 51.98 21.72
CA ASP A 237 -30.89 50.90 22.62
C ASP A 237 -29.63 50.08 22.28
N ASP A 238 -28.92 49.84 23.37
CA ASP A 238 -27.58 49.31 23.54
C ASP A 238 -27.41 47.90 22.93
N GLY A 239 -26.44 47.73 22.04
CA GLY A 239 -26.14 46.42 21.45
C GLY A 239 -25.38 46.51 20.14
N GLN A 240 -24.25 45.80 20.08
CA GLN A 240 -23.31 45.71 18.96
C GLN A 240 -23.99 45.04 17.74
N GLY A 241 -24.84 45.80 17.03
CA GLY A 241 -25.55 45.38 15.84
C GLY A 241 -24.64 45.37 14.63
N SER A 242 -24.08 44.21 14.35
CA SER A 242 -23.34 43.92 13.12
C SER A 242 -24.30 44.12 11.93
N GLN A 243 -23.98 45.04 11.02
CA GLN A 243 -24.78 45.38 9.83
C GLN A 243 -24.13 44.75 8.59
N GLY A 244 -24.94 44.17 7.69
CA GLY A 244 -24.47 43.66 6.39
C GLY A 244 -23.99 44.79 5.45
N GLY A 245 -23.77 44.47 4.18
CA GLY A 245 -23.31 45.49 3.23
C GLY A 245 -23.51 45.13 1.78
N ILE A 246 -23.11 46.04 0.91
CA ILE A 246 -23.15 45.91 -0.55
C ILE A 246 -21.71 45.77 -1.03
N MET A 247 -21.45 44.77 -1.86
CA MET A 247 -20.21 44.61 -2.60
C MET A 247 -20.46 45.03 -4.05
N THR A 248 -19.75 46.05 -4.52
CA THR A 248 -19.89 46.59 -5.90
C THR A 248 -18.67 46.25 -6.73
N GLU A 249 -18.85 45.69 -7.91
CA GLU A 249 -17.76 45.28 -8.81
C GLU A 249 -16.92 46.48 -9.29
N CYS A 250 -15.60 46.32 -9.33
CA CYS A 250 -14.67 47.35 -9.75
C CYS A 250 -14.29 47.18 -11.23
N GLY A 251 -14.28 48.29 -11.99
CA GLY A 251 -13.66 48.33 -13.33
C GLY A 251 -14.57 47.96 -14.50
N THR A 252 -15.88 47.83 -14.29
CA THR A 252 -16.88 47.57 -15.34
C THR A 252 -17.81 48.78 -15.54
N GLU A 253 -18.29 49.01 -16.77
CA GLU A 253 -19.21 50.12 -17.09
C GLU A 253 -20.62 49.89 -16.47
N THR A 254 -20.95 48.64 -16.16
CA THR A 254 -22.17 48.21 -15.46
C THR A 254 -21.79 47.33 -14.25
N PRO A 255 -21.59 47.93 -13.07
CA PRO A 255 -21.12 47.19 -11.89
C PRO A 255 -22.17 46.20 -11.38
N ASN A 256 -21.78 44.95 -11.16
CA ASN A 256 -22.61 44.02 -10.40
C ASN A 256 -22.57 44.38 -8.91
N GLU A 257 -23.74 44.39 -8.28
CA GLU A 257 -23.89 44.64 -6.84
C GLU A 257 -24.42 43.39 -6.14
N HIS A 258 -23.71 42.96 -5.11
CA HIS A 258 -24.11 41.83 -4.27
C HIS A 258 -24.41 42.32 -2.86
N VAL A 259 -25.62 42.04 -2.37
CA VAL A 259 -25.98 42.32 -0.98
C VAL A 259 -25.48 41.15 -0.12
N LEU A 260 -24.57 41.45 0.79
CA LEU A 260 -24.05 40.50 1.77
C LEU A 260 -24.86 40.61 3.06
N SER A 261 -25.25 39.44 3.56
CA SER A 261 -25.84 39.32 4.89
C SER A 261 -24.79 39.70 5.95
N ASN A 262 -25.23 39.84 7.20
CA ASN A 262 -24.27 40.13 8.25
C ASN A 262 -23.29 38.97 8.51
N GLU A 263 -23.77 37.74 8.38
CA GLU A 263 -23.00 36.51 8.61
C GLU A 263 -21.94 36.31 7.52
N ASP A 264 -22.19 36.84 6.32
CA ASP A 264 -21.28 36.73 5.18
C ASP A 264 -20.32 37.93 5.04
N ALA A 265 -20.51 39.00 5.82
CA ALA A 265 -19.68 40.21 5.74
C ALA A 265 -18.35 40.11 6.53
N GLU A 266 -17.69 38.95 6.49
CA GLU A 266 -16.46 38.66 7.23
C GLU A 266 -15.42 37.94 6.35
N CYS A 267 -14.13 38.26 6.52
CA CYS A 267 -13.04 37.52 5.92
C CYS A 267 -12.68 36.28 6.74
N CYS A 268 -12.94 35.06 6.24
CA CYS A 268 -12.60 33.84 6.98
C CYS A 268 -11.09 33.59 7.14
N ILE A 269 -10.22 34.33 6.41
CA ILE A 269 -8.77 34.16 6.49
C ILE A 269 -8.20 34.91 7.71
N CYS A 270 -8.68 36.13 7.97
CA CYS A 270 -8.25 36.94 9.11
C CYS A 270 -9.29 37.02 10.25
N LEU A 271 -10.47 36.43 10.05
CA LEU A 271 -11.58 36.41 11.00
C LEU A 271 -12.00 37.83 11.41
N SER A 272 -12.11 38.73 10.42
CA SER A 272 -12.43 40.15 10.66
C SER A 272 -13.52 40.59 9.70
N ALA A 273 -14.49 41.34 10.23
CA ALA A 273 -15.57 41.95 9.45
C ALA A 273 -15.02 42.92 8.40
N TYR A 274 -15.76 43.10 7.30
CA TYR A 274 -15.34 44.00 6.24
C TYR A 274 -15.52 45.48 6.62
N ASP A 275 -14.48 46.27 6.38
CA ASP A 275 -14.51 47.72 6.55
C ASP A 275 -15.06 48.45 5.32
N ASP A 276 -15.62 49.64 5.53
CA ASP A 276 -16.11 50.46 4.43
C ASP A 276 -15.00 50.83 3.44
N GLY A 277 -15.28 50.55 2.17
CA GLY A 277 -14.38 50.84 1.06
C GLY A 277 -13.23 49.84 0.90
N VAL A 278 -13.19 48.76 1.68
CA VAL A 278 -12.17 47.71 1.51
C VAL A 278 -12.34 46.99 0.18
N GLU A 279 -11.22 46.61 -0.44
CA GLU A 279 -11.21 45.79 -1.65
C GLU A 279 -11.29 44.31 -1.28
N LEU A 280 -12.31 43.67 -1.85
CA LEU A 280 -12.57 42.26 -1.75
C LEU A 280 -12.31 41.60 -3.10
N ARG A 281 -11.85 40.36 -3.05
CA ARG A 281 -11.66 39.52 -4.23
C ARG A 281 -12.61 38.35 -4.14
N GLU A 282 -13.35 38.15 -5.21
CA GLU A 282 -14.23 37.00 -5.36
C GLU A 282 -13.54 35.95 -6.23
N LEU A 283 -13.58 34.70 -5.79
CA LEU A 283 -13.02 33.55 -6.52
C LEU A 283 -14.08 32.99 -7.48
N PRO A 284 -13.71 32.19 -8.51
CA PRO A 284 -14.67 31.63 -9.47
C PRO A 284 -15.72 30.70 -8.86
N CYS A 285 -15.52 30.26 -7.61
CA CYS A 285 -16.49 29.51 -6.83
C CYS A 285 -17.51 30.38 -6.07
N GLY A 286 -17.44 31.72 -6.20
CA GLY A 286 -18.34 32.69 -5.56
C GLY A 286 -17.94 33.11 -4.12
N HIS A 287 -16.83 32.61 -3.59
CA HIS A 287 -16.38 33.00 -2.24
C HIS A 287 -15.52 34.26 -2.29
N HIS A 288 -15.72 35.17 -1.33
CA HIS A 288 -15.03 36.45 -1.26
C HIS A 288 -14.16 36.60 -0.01
N PHE A 289 -13.06 37.34 -0.15
CA PHE A 289 -12.07 37.59 0.90
C PHE A 289 -11.43 38.97 0.69
N HIS A 290 -10.73 39.51 1.69
CA HIS A 290 -9.83 40.65 1.47
C HIS A 290 -8.78 40.30 0.40
N CYS A 291 -8.57 41.20 -0.58
CA CYS A 291 -7.53 41.02 -1.61
C CYS A 291 -6.17 40.66 -0.98
N ALA A 292 -5.74 41.41 0.03
CA ALA A 292 -4.45 41.18 0.69
C ALA A 292 -4.35 39.83 1.43
N CYS A 293 -5.47 39.27 1.88
CA CYS A 293 -5.50 37.98 2.57
C CYS A 293 -5.46 36.83 1.58
N VAL A 294 -6.35 36.85 0.58
CA VAL A 294 -6.48 35.75 -0.37
C VAL A 294 -5.34 35.73 -1.39
N ASP A 295 -4.78 36.88 -1.78
CA ASP A 295 -3.64 36.91 -2.70
C ASP A 295 -2.44 36.16 -2.10
N LYS A 296 -2.14 36.39 -0.81
CA LYS A 296 -1.08 35.66 -0.08
C LYS A 296 -1.33 34.16 -0.04
N TRP A 297 -2.58 33.76 0.16
CA TRP A 297 -2.97 32.35 0.14
C TRP A 297 -2.79 31.75 -1.25
N LEU A 298 -3.25 32.43 -2.29
CA LEU A 298 -3.24 31.95 -3.68
C LEU A 298 -1.83 31.80 -4.26
N TYR A 299 -0.87 32.61 -3.81
CA TYR A 299 0.55 32.41 -4.14
C TYR A 299 1.14 31.10 -3.62
N ILE A 300 0.54 30.49 -2.58
CA ILE A 300 0.99 29.23 -2.00
C ILE A 300 0.11 28.07 -2.50
N ASN A 301 -1.21 28.31 -2.59
CA ASN A 301 -2.20 27.33 -2.96
C ASN A 301 -3.20 27.95 -3.94
N ALA A 302 -3.23 27.52 -5.21
CA ALA A 302 -4.21 27.99 -6.20
C ALA A 302 -5.66 27.52 -5.94
N THR A 303 -6.04 27.24 -4.70
CA THR A 303 -7.37 26.75 -4.31
C THR A 303 -8.06 27.65 -3.31
N CYS A 304 -9.39 27.71 -3.39
CA CYS A 304 -10.22 28.44 -2.43
C CYS A 304 -10.00 27.91 -0.99
N PRO A 305 -9.77 28.78 0.01
CA PRO A 305 -9.62 28.36 1.41
C PRO A 305 -10.84 27.60 1.96
N LEU A 306 -12.04 27.94 1.50
CA LEU A 306 -13.31 27.39 1.98
C LEU A 306 -13.69 26.06 1.31
N CYS A 307 -13.72 26.03 -0.02
CA CYS A 307 -14.25 24.86 -0.76
C CYS A 307 -13.20 24.07 -1.55
N LYS A 308 -11.92 24.47 -1.49
CA LYS A 308 -10.80 23.84 -2.23
C LYS A 308 -10.94 23.85 -3.77
N TYR A 309 -11.87 24.66 -4.31
CA TYR A 309 -11.98 24.87 -5.75
C TYR A 309 -10.71 25.50 -6.31
N ASN A 310 -10.14 24.92 -7.38
CA ASN A 310 -8.91 25.41 -8.01
C ASN A 310 -9.22 26.55 -8.99
N ILE A 311 -8.60 27.72 -8.79
CA ILE A 311 -8.88 28.93 -9.57
C ILE A 311 -8.36 28.87 -11.01
N LEU A 312 -7.44 27.95 -11.31
CA LEU A 312 -6.87 27.75 -12.66
C LEU A 312 -7.75 26.84 -13.53
N LYS A 313 -8.74 26.14 -12.95
CA LYS A 313 -9.66 25.28 -13.72
C LYS A 313 -10.64 26.05 -14.58
N SER A 314 -10.99 27.29 -14.23
CA SER A 314 -11.88 28.12 -15.05
C SER A 314 -11.18 28.58 -16.33
N SER A 315 -9.87 28.79 -16.30
CA SER A 315 -9.08 29.30 -17.43
C SER A 315 -8.89 28.27 -18.56
N SER A 316 -9.04 26.97 -18.28
CA SER A 316 -8.77 25.89 -19.24
C SER A 316 -9.99 25.44 -20.06
N ASN A 317 -11.20 25.89 -19.70
CA ASN A 317 -12.42 25.56 -20.44
C ASN A 317 -12.81 26.59 -21.50
N GLN A 318 -12.15 27.75 -21.56
CA GLN A 318 -12.47 28.79 -22.54
C GLN A 318 -11.70 28.63 -23.87
N ASP A 319 -10.62 27.84 -23.90
CA ASP A 319 -9.80 27.58 -25.09
C ASP A 319 -10.27 26.36 -25.93
N ARG A 320 -11.37 25.70 -25.58
CA ARG A 320 -11.86 24.49 -26.28
C ARG A 320 -13.15 24.67 -27.10
N GLU A 321 -13.75 25.86 -27.12
CA GLU A 321 -14.98 26.14 -27.90
C GLU A 321 -14.76 27.05 -29.12
N GLU A 322 -13.51 27.42 -29.44
CA GLU A 322 -13.17 28.04 -30.74
C GLU A 322 -12.22 27.13 -31.55
N VAL A 323 -12.75 26.05 -32.13
CA VAL A 323 -12.20 25.39 -33.33
C VAL A 323 -13.34 24.97 -34.25
#